data_AF-A0A7Y5GHV4-F1
#
_entry.id   AF-A0A7Y5GHV4-F1
#
_cell.length_a   1.000
_cell.length_b   1.000
_cell.length_c   1.000
_cell.angle_alpha   90.00
_cell.angle_beta   90.00
_cell.angle_gamma   90.00
#
_symmetry.space_group_name_H-M   'P 1'
#
loop_
_entity.id
_entity.type
_entity.pdbx_description
1 polymer ?
#
loop_
_entity_poly.entity_id
_entity_poly.type
_entity_poly.pdbx_seq_one_letter_code
_entity_poly.pdbx_strand_id
1 'polypeptide(L)'
;MTGDLEFEFRGEGRHLVEVFLYQPGGDRNRFFILEVEGQAEDKRATYATPQFSLVGWVGKGQKFRIRSAGEKYVVAAVRWTPADTFERVHIPRLVKRGRVLLASPFLPDGTRRLPYFVEQVFTRLHRSSNRDVSREGLLGEMRLVYWRLAEAAQESDFILLSELLAKGLKQMPEDTLFRQMASGACRGQNQPRMAERIPAMFPCEQVNPVPWAVDLPPMPPGAPAWAVAQRMLSARLEKLTTWWVEKRQRENGELGGGWG
;
A
#
# COMPACT_ATOMS: atom_id res chain seq x y z
N MET A 1 -22.11 -7.23 -16.23
CA MET A 1 -23.01 -6.28 -15.54
C MET A 1 -22.58 -4.86 -15.90
N THR A 2 -23.53 -3.93 -15.98
CA THR A 2 -23.31 -2.51 -16.29
C THR A 2 -23.90 -1.67 -15.14
N GLY A 3 -23.21 -0.64 -14.68
CA GLY A 3 -23.69 0.25 -13.62
C GLY A 3 -23.51 -0.27 -12.19
N ASP A 4 -24.18 0.39 -11.26
CA ASP A 4 -24.09 0.12 -9.83
C ASP A 4 -24.87 -1.15 -9.44
N LEU A 5 -24.33 -1.95 -8.53
CA LEU A 5 -24.99 -3.14 -7.98
C LEU A 5 -25.21 -2.97 -6.49
N GLU A 6 -26.44 -3.18 -6.03
CA GLU A 6 -26.81 -3.11 -4.60
C GLU A 6 -27.14 -4.50 -4.07
N PHE A 7 -26.71 -4.76 -2.84
CA PHE A 7 -26.91 -6.00 -2.10
C PHE A 7 -27.38 -5.67 -0.68
N GLU A 8 -28.16 -6.57 -0.08
CA GLU A 8 -28.59 -6.49 1.32
C GLU A 8 -27.98 -7.67 2.09
N PHE A 9 -27.35 -7.40 3.23
CA PHE A 9 -26.77 -8.45 4.07
C PHE A 9 -27.75 -8.92 5.14
N ARG A 10 -28.06 -10.22 5.12
CA ARG A 10 -29.02 -10.84 6.06
C ARG A 10 -28.39 -11.75 7.11
N GLY A 11 -27.06 -11.86 7.14
CA GLY A 11 -26.38 -12.64 8.18
C GLY A 11 -26.44 -11.95 9.54
N GLU A 12 -26.35 -12.74 10.61
CA GLU A 12 -26.28 -12.22 11.98
C GLU A 12 -24.91 -11.61 12.29
N GLY A 13 -24.86 -10.55 13.10
CA GLY A 13 -23.61 -9.93 13.51
C GLY A 13 -22.85 -9.20 12.39
N ARG A 14 -21.54 -8.99 12.60
CA ARG A 14 -20.66 -8.24 11.69
C ARG A 14 -19.82 -9.20 10.85
N HIS A 15 -19.74 -8.95 9.55
CA HIS A 15 -19.03 -9.78 8.58
C HIS A 15 -18.10 -8.94 7.70
N LEU A 16 -16.93 -9.49 7.39
CA LEU A 16 -16.08 -8.97 6.33
C LEU A 16 -16.63 -9.50 5.01
N VAL A 17 -17.09 -8.59 4.16
CA VAL A 17 -17.54 -8.90 2.81
C VAL A 17 -16.38 -8.66 1.85
N GLU A 18 -16.09 -9.65 1.03
CA GLU A 18 -15.10 -9.59 -0.04
C GLU A 18 -15.79 -9.87 -1.37
N VAL A 19 -15.83 -8.86 -2.22
CA VAL A 19 -16.42 -8.94 -3.56
C VAL A 19 -15.30 -9.14 -4.55
N PHE A 20 -15.26 -10.30 -5.21
CA PHE A 20 -14.31 -10.61 -6.27
C PHE A 20 -14.85 -10.15 -7.60
N LEU A 21 -14.08 -9.30 -8.28
CA LEU A 21 -14.48 -8.62 -9.50
C LEU A 21 -13.55 -9.04 -10.64
N TYR A 22 -14.15 -9.19 -11.82
CA TYR A 22 -13.45 -9.37 -13.08
C TYR A 22 -13.90 -8.32 -14.09
N GLN A 23 -12.94 -7.58 -14.65
CA GLN A 23 -13.20 -6.61 -15.72
C GLN A 23 -12.43 -7.01 -16.99
N PRO A 24 -13.12 -7.59 -18.01
CA PRO A 24 -12.48 -7.89 -19.28
C PRO A 24 -12.19 -6.59 -20.05
N GLY A 25 -10.94 -6.42 -20.51
CA GLY A 25 -10.57 -5.38 -21.48
C GLY A 25 -10.82 -3.93 -21.04
N GLY A 26 -10.70 -3.64 -19.75
CA GLY A 26 -11.10 -2.34 -19.18
C GLY A 26 -10.14 -1.18 -19.45
N ASP A 27 -10.71 0.02 -19.59
CA ASP A 27 -9.98 1.27 -19.40
C ASP A 27 -9.26 1.27 -18.05
N ARG A 28 -7.96 1.57 -18.09
CA ARG A 28 -7.15 1.78 -16.90
C ARG A 28 -7.63 3.06 -16.19
N ASN A 29 -7.44 3.15 -14.87
CA ASN A 29 -7.82 4.29 -14.04
C ASN A 29 -9.32 4.50 -13.78
N ARG A 30 -10.17 3.48 -13.98
CA ARG A 30 -11.55 3.54 -13.48
C ARG A 30 -11.60 3.03 -12.04
N PHE A 31 -12.34 3.73 -11.18
CA PHE A 31 -12.52 3.32 -9.79
C PHE A 31 -13.70 2.39 -9.63
N PHE A 32 -13.49 1.39 -8.77
CA PHE A 32 -14.51 0.55 -8.18
C PHE A 32 -14.56 0.86 -6.69
N ILE A 33 -15.76 1.09 -6.17
CA ILE A 33 -15.97 1.48 -4.78
C ILE A 33 -16.96 0.49 -4.19
N LEU A 34 -16.61 -0.07 -3.03
CA LEU A 34 -17.55 -0.78 -2.17
C LEU A 34 -18.05 0.23 -1.15
N GLU A 35 -19.33 0.55 -1.22
CA GLU A 35 -20.02 1.40 -0.24
C GLU A 35 -20.84 0.53 0.70
N VAL A 36 -20.88 0.88 1.98
CA VAL A 36 -21.77 0.29 2.99
C VAL A 36 -22.53 1.43 3.65
N GLU A 37 -23.87 1.39 3.62
CA GLU A 37 -24.71 2.51 4.09
C GLU A 37 -24.30 3.89 3.52
N GLY A 38 -23.90 3.91 2.24
CA GLY A 38 -23.47 5.13 1.54
C GLY A 38 -22.05 5.62 1.89
N GLN A 39 -21.32 4.92 2.76
CA GLN A 39 -19.92 5.23 3.07
C GLN A 39 -18.98 4.33 2.28
N ALA A 40 -17.96 4.92 1.64
CA ALA A 40 -16.94 4.15 0.94
C ALA A 40 -16.09 3.34 1.92
N GLU A 41 -16.25 2.03 1.89
CA GLU A 41 -15.40 1.10 2.62
C GLU A 41 -14.09 0.89 1.87
N ASP A 42 -14.13 0.41 0.62
CA ASP A 42 -12.93 0.14 -0.18
C ASP A 42 -13.02 0.82 -1.55
N LYS A 43 -11.88 1.25 -2.08
CA LYS A 43 -11.76 1.92 -3.37
C LYS A 43 -10.54 1.36 -4.10
N ARG A 44 -10.76 0.86 -5.31
CA ARG A 44 -9.71 0.29 -6.18
C ARG A 44 -9.73 0.91 -7.55
N ALA A 45 -8.56 1.22 -8.06
CA ALA A 45 -8.41 1.52 -9.47
C ALA A 45 -8.12 0.25 -10.26
N THR A 46 -8.55 0.25 -11.51
CA THR A 46 -8.26 -0.83 -12.45
C THR A 46 -6.84 -0.73 -12.96
N TYR A 47 -6.06 -1.78 -12.73
CA TYR A 47 -4.71 -1.94 -13.27
C TYR A 47 -4.70 -2.96 -14.42
N ALA A 48 -3.52 -3.34 -14.89
CA ALA A 48 -3.35 -4.36 -15.93
C ALA A 48 -3.92 -5.73 -15.56
N THR A 49 -4.11 -6.03 -14.27
CA THR A 49 -4.77 -7.27 -13.83
C THR A 49 -6.28 -7.10 -13.87
N PRO A 50 -7.00 -7.92 -14.67
CA PRO A 50 -8.46 -7.79 -14.79
C PRO A 50 -9.21 -8.30 -13.55
N GLN A 51 -8.51 -8.91 -12.59
CA GLN A 51 -9.08 -9.52 -11.39
C GLN A 51 -8.64 -8.76 -10.15
N PHE A 52 -9.58 -8.39 -9.29
CA PHE A 52 -9.32 -7.72 -8.02
C PHE A 52 -10.47 -7.99 -7.04
N SER A 53 -10.33 -7.51 -5.80
CA SER A 53 -11.39 -7.63 -4.81
C SER A 53 -11.58 -6.33 -4.04
N LEU A 54 -12.83 -6.01 -3.71
CA LEU A 54 -13.19 -4.97 -2.76
C LEU A 54 -13.51 -5.61 -1.40
N VAL A 55 -13.10 -4.98 -0.31
CA VAL A 55 -13.30 -5.53 1.05
C VAL A 55 -13.90 -4.51 2.03
N GLY A 56 -14.97 -4.88 2.74
CA GLY A 56 -15.67 -3.96 3.63
C GLY A 56 -16.39 -4.68 4.76
N TRP A 57 -16.61 -3.98 5.87
CA TRP A 57 -17.37 -4.52 6.99
C TRP A 57 -18.87 -4.25 6.79
N VAL A 58 -19.69 -5.28 6.90
CA VAL A 58 -21.16 -5.18 6.80
C VAL A 58 -21.80 -5.87 8.00
N GLY A 59 -22.83 -5.25 8.57
CA GLY A 59 -23.64 -5.76 9.67
C GLY A 59 -25.04 -6.18 9.21
N LYS A 60 -25.76 -6.89 10.09
CA LYS A 60 -27.13 -7.36 9.84
C LYS A 60 -28.04 -6.23 9.35
N GLY A 61 -28.73 -6.46 8.23
CA GLY A 61 -29.69 -5.54 7.64
C GLY A 61 -29.06 -4.37 6.89
N GLN A 62 -27.74 -4.22 6.92
CA GLN A 62 -27.06 -3.18 6.15
C GLN A 62 -27.02 -3.54 4.67
N LYS A 63 -27.12 -2.50 3.85
CA LYS A 63 -26.92 -2.58 2.41
C LYS A 63 -25.50 -2.21 2.05
N PHE A 64 -24.98 -2.88 1.04
CA PHE A 64 -23.72 -2.51 0.42
C PHE A 64 -23.87 -2.46 -1.09
N ARG A 65 -23.09 -1.57 -1.71
CA ARG A 65 -23.17 -1.27 -3.13
C ARG A 65 -21.79 -1.31 -3.76
N ILE A 66 -21.70 -1.88 -4.96
CA ILE A 66 -20.52 -1.76 -5.81
C ILE A 66 -20.82 -0.64 -6.79
N ARG A 67 -20.04 0.43 -6.72
CA ARG A 67 -20.08 1.51 -7.70
C ARG A 67 -18.89 1.40 -8.63
N SER A 68 -19.12 1.63 -9.91
CA SER A 68 -18.06 1.59 -10.89
C SER A 68 -18.28 2.61 -11.99
N ALA A 69 -17.21 3.33 -12.36
CA ALA A 69 -17.19 4.07 -13.61
C ALA A 69 -17.01 3.15 -14.83
N GLY A 70 -16.71 1.86 -14.62
CA GLY A 70 -16.52 0.87 -15.67
C GLY A 70 -17.82 0.50 -16.38
N GLU A 71 -17.77 0.46 -17.72
CA GLU A 71 -18.94 0.08 -18.54
C GLU A 71 -19.38 -1.35 -18.29
N LYS A 72 -18.43 -2.28 -18.14
CA LYS A 72 -18.71 -3.71 -17.97
C LYS A 72 -17.78 -4.34 -16.94
N TYR A 73 -18.36 -5.07 -16.00
CA TYR A 73 -17.62 -5.93 -15.08
C TYR A 73 -18.48 -7.14 -14.67
N VAL A 74 -17.84 -8.12 -14.04
CA VAL A 74 -18.44 -9.36 -13.54
C VAL A 74 -18.14 -9.46 -12.05
N VAL A 75 -19.17 -9.68 -11.23
CA VAL A 75 -19.00 -10.18 -9.87
C VAL A 75 -18.78 -11.68 -9.97
N ALA A 76 -17.53 -12.11 -9.81
CA ALA A 76 -17.14 -13.51 -9.94
C ALA A 76 -17.53 -14.31 -8.69
N ALA A 77 -17.40 -13.71 -7.52
CA ALA A 77 -17.77 -14.31 -6.25
C ALA A 77 -17.99 -13.24 -5.18
N VAL A 78 -18.77 -13.56 -4.15
CA VAL A 78 -18.86 -12.79 -2.91
C VAL A 78 -18.59 -13.73 -1.75
N ARG A 79 -17.64 -13.37 -0.89
CA ARG A 79 -17.34 -14.10 0.35
C ARG A 79 -17.74 -13.25 1.54
N TRP A 80 -18.33 -13.89 2.53
CA TRP A 80 -18.74 -13.29 3.80
C TRP A 80 -18.03 -14.06 4.91
N THR A 81 -17.25 -13.37 5.73
CA THR A 81 -16.51 -13.99 6.83
C THR A 81 -16.97 -13.36 8.14
N PRO A 82 -17.52 -14.13 9.10
CA PRO A 82 -17.84 -13.59 10.42
C PRO A 82 -16.63 -12.88 11.04
N ALA A 83 -16.84 -11.75 11.71
CA ALA A 83 -15.74 -10.94 12.24
C ALA A 83 -14.83 -11.75 13.19
N ASP A 84 -15.42 -12.54 14.09
CA ASP A 84 -14.68 -13.39 15.03
C ASP A 84 -13.77 -14.40 14.29
N THR A 85 -14.28 -14.98 13.20
CA THR A 85 -13.59 -15.95 12.37
C THR A 85 -12.48 -15.29 11.57
N PHE A 86 -12.73 -14.10 11.03
CA PHE A 86 -11.71 -13.30 10.36
C PHE A 86 -10.52 -13.01 11.28
N GLU A 87 -10.78 -12.52 12.49
CA GLU A 87 -9.73 -12.21 13.47
C GLU A 87 -9.00 -13.46 13.95
N ARG A 88 -9.73 -14.51 14.33
CA ARG A 88 -9.14 -15.71 14.92
C ARG A 88 -8.39 -16.57 13.91
N VAL A 89 -8.89 -16.68 12.68
CA VAL A 89 -8.40 -17.64 11.68
C VAL A 89 -7.61 -16.97 10.56
N HIS A 90 -8.09 -15.86 10.01
CA HIS A 90 -7.49 -15.27 8.81
C HIS A 90 -6.34 -14.33 9.14
N ILE A 91 -6.49 -13.47 10.14
CA ILE A 91 -5.46 -12.48 10.49
C ILE A 91 -4.08 -13.12 10.77
N PRO A 92 -3.92 -14.16 11.61
CA PRO A 92 -2.61 -14.76 11.86
C PRO A 92 -1.93 -15.26 10.58
N ARG A 93 -2.72 -15.83 9.66
CA ARG A 93 -2.22 -16.33 8.36
C ARG A 93 -1.81 -15.18 7.45
N LEU A 94 -2.61 -14.12 7.40
CA LEU A 94 -2.34 -12.93 6.61
C LEU A 94 -1.09 -12.18 7.13
N VAL A 95 -0.91 -12.07 8.45
CA VAL A 95 0.29 -11.45 9.04
C VAL A 95 1.54 -12.24 8.65
N LYS A 96 1.51 -13.57 8.83
CA LYS A 96 2.61 -14.44 8.41
C LYS A 96 2.92 -14.26 6.91
N ARG A 97 1.90 -14.25 6.05
CA ARG A 97 2.06 -14.07 4.61
C ARG A 97 2.61 -12.68 4.26
N GLY A 98 2.08 -11.62 4.87
CA GLY A 98 2.50 -10.24 4.63
C GLY A 98 3.97 -10.03 4.97
N ARG A 99 4.42 -10.57 6.10
CA ARG A 99 5.84 -10.52 6.51
C ARG A 99 6.74 -11.26 5.53
N VAL A 100 6.32 -12.43 5.03
CA VAL A 100 7.07 -13.14 3.98
C VAL A 100 7.14 -12.32 2.69
N LEU A 101 6.02 -11.72 2.26
CA LEU A 101 5.97 -10.88 1.05
C LEU A 101 6.83 -9.61 1.17
N LEU A 102 6.97 -9.03 2.38
CA LEU A 102 7.83 -7.87 2.59
C LEU A 102 9.31 -8.24 2.77
N ALA A 103 9.60 -9.43 3.30
CA ALA A 103 10.96 -9.91 3.47
C ALA A 103 11.59 -10.36 2.15
N SER A 104 10.79 -10.88 1.22
CA SER A 104 11.27 -11.35 -0.07
C SER A 104 10.93 -10.37 -1.19
N PRO A 105 11.92 -9.79 -1.88
CA PRO A 105 11.67 -9.00 -3.09
C PRO A 105 11.19 -9.86 -4.28
N PHE A 106 11.28 -11.19 -4.18
CA PHE A 106 10.90 -12.13 -5.23
C PHE A 106 9.84 -13.11 -4.74
N LEU A 107 8.86 -13.39 -5.60
CA LEU A 107 8.08 -14.61 -5.45
C LEU A 107 8.94 -15.79 -5.92
N PRO A 108 8.84 -16.99 -5.31
CA PRO A 108 9.66 -18.15 -5.69
C PRO A 108 9.58 -18.52 -7.17
N ASP A 109 8.50 -18.12 -7.85
CA ASP A 109 8.23 -18.39 -9.25
C ASP A 109 8.68 -17.25 -10.21
N GLY A 110 9.33 -16.20 -9.70
CA GLY A 110 9.76 -15.05 -10.48
C GLY A 110 8.62 -14.18 -11.03
N THR A 111 7.37 -14.38 -10.55
CA THR A 111 6.22 -13.68 -11.13
C THR A 111 6.15 -12.21 -10.74
N ARG A 112 5.74 -11.36 -11.70
CA ARG A 112 5.47 -9.92 -11.51
C ARG A 112 4.17 -9.61 -10.73
N ARG A 113 3.61 -10.58 -10.01
CA ARG A 113 2.33 -10.44 -9.28
C ARG A 113 2.49 -10.01 -7.82
N LEU A 114 3.71 -9.75 -7.37
CA LEU A 114 3.98 -9.32 -5.98
C LEU A 114 3.11 -8.11 -5.55
N PRO A 115 2.99 -7.02 -6.34
CA PRO A 115 2.14 -5.88 -5.98
C PRO A 115 0.69 -6.29 -5.67
N TYR A 116 0.13 -7.17 -6.48
CA TYR A 116 -1.24 -7.67 -6.30
C TYR A 116 -1.39 -8.46 -4.99
N PHE A 117 -0.46 -9.36 -4.68
CA PHE A 117 -0.54 -10.13 -3.43
C PHE A 117 -0.32 -9.26 -2.19
N VAL A 118 0.58 -8.29 -2.27
CA VAL A 118 0.81 -7.32 -1.20
C VAL A 118 -0.47 -6.53 -0.96
N GLU A 119 -1.10 -6.00 -2.01
CA GLU A 119 -2.37 -5.26 -1.90
C GLU A 119 -3.43 -6.11 -1.19
N GLN A 120 -3.64 -7.33 -1.67
CA GLN A 120 -4.64 -8.24 -1.13
C GLN A 120 -4.39 -8.54 0.36
N VAL A 121 -3.15 -8.75 0.76
CA VAL A 121 -2.85 -9.04 2.16
C VAL A 121 -3.02 -7.80 3.04
N PHE A 122 -2.39 -6.69 2.69
CA PHE A 122 -2.28 -5.54 3.59
C PHE A 122 -3.58 -4.77 3.76
N THR A 123 -4.44 -4.68 2.73
CA THR A 123 -5.77 -4.10 2.93
C THR A 123 -6.62 -4.91 3.90
N ARG A 124 -6.48 -6.25 3.90
CA ARG A 124 -7.21 -7.09 4.86
C ARG A 124 -6.65 -6.94 6.26
N LEU A 125 -5.32 -6.88 6.41
CA LEU A 125 -4.69 -6.62 7.71
C LEU A 125 -5.13 -5.28 8.30
N HIS A 126 -5.24 -4.24 7.48
CA HIS A 126 -5.72 -2.91 7.88
C HIS A 126 -7.15 -2.95 8.47
N ARG A 127 -7.94 -3.98 8.16
CA ARG A 127 -9.30 -4.17 8.68
C ARG A 127 -9.39 -4.90 10.01
N SER A 128 -8.28 -5.40 10.54
CA SER A 128 -8.27 -6.02 11.87
C SER A 128 -8.70 -5.03 12.95
N SER A 129 -9.43 -5.53 13.92
CA SER A 129 -9.73 -4.87 15.19
C SER A 129 -8.52 -4.79 16.11
N ASN A 130 -7.49 -5.62 15.88
CA ASN A 130 -6.21 -5.46 16.55
C ASN A 130 -5.47 -4.25 15.97
N ARG A 131 -5.23 -3.24 16.81
CA ARG A 131 -4.62 -1.96 16.42
C ARG A 131 -3.24 -2.12 15.78
N ASP A 132 -2.39 -3.00 16.31
CA ASP A 132 -1.03 -3.19 15.80
C ASP A 132 -1.04 -3.85 14.42
N VAL A 133 -1.92 -4.85 14.25
CA VAL A 133 -2.13 -5.50 12.96
C VAL A 133 -2.72 -4.52 11.94
N SER A 134 -3.71 -3.73 12.35
CA SER A 134 -4.31 -2.70 11.49
C SER A 134 -3.28 -1.67 11.03
N ARG A 135 -2.41 -1.22 11.95
CA ARG A 135 -1.29 -0.32 11.65
C ARG A 135 -0.28 -0.95 10.69
N GLU A 136 0.13 -2.20 10.92
CA GLU A 136 1.02 -2.95 10.01
C GLU A 136 0.37 -3.08 8.60
N GLY A 137 -0.94 -3.35 8.58
CA GLY A 137 -1.80 -3.34 7.39
C GLY A 137 -1.72 -2.03 6.60
N LEU A 138 -2.07 -0.92 7.25
CA LEU A 138 -2.08 0.41 6.65
C LEU A 138 -0.70 0.80 6.13
N LEU A 139 0.37 0.52 6.89
CA LEU A 139 1.73 0.84 6.50
C LEU A 139 2.17 0.04 5.26
N GLY A 140 1.85 -1.25 5.21
CA GLY A 140 2.18 -2.10 4.06
C GLY A 140 1.40 -1.71 2.80
N GLU A 141 0.13 -1.36 2.93
CA GLU A 141 -0.70 -0.87 1.81
C GLU A 141 -0.17 0.47 1.29
N MET A 142 0.13 1.42 2.18
CA MET A 142 0.71 2.71 1.81
C MET A 142 2.05 2.55 1.10
N ARG A 143 2.92 1.67 1.61
CA ARG A 143 4.22 1.38 1.00
C ARG A 143 4.07 0.80 -0.40
N LEU A 144 3.10 -0.08 -0.62
CA LEU A 144 2.80 -0.59 -1.95
C LEU A 144 2.45 0.55 -2.91
N VAL A 145 1.49 1.40 -2.56
CA VAL A 145 1.02 2.48 -3.46
C VAL A 145 2.13 3.50 -3.72
N TYR A 146 2.91 3.81 -2.69
CA TYR A 146 4.08 4.68 -2.79
C TYR A 146 5.08 4.17 -3.84
N TRP A 147 5.45 2.89 -3.77
CA TRP A 147 6.41 2.32 -4.73
C TRP A 147 5.82 2.15 -6.13
N ARG A 148 4.52 1.84 -6.26
CA ARG A 148 3.84 1.87 -7.57
C ARG A 148 3.96 3.24 -8.24
N LEU A 149 3.73 4.32 -7.50
CA LEU A 149 3.90 5.68 -8.02
C LEU A 149 5.34 6.01 -8.38
N ALA A 150 6.31 5.53 -7.58
CA ALA A 150 7.72 5.72 -7.87
C ALA A 150 8.13 5.05 -9.19
N GLU A 151 7.61 3.85 -9.46
CA GLU A 151 7.93 3.08 -10.67
C GLU A 151 7.11 3.51 -11.90
N ALA A 152 5.81 3.71 -11.72
CA ALA A 152 4.86 3.97 -12.81
C ALA A 152 3.70 4.84 -12.32
N ALA A 153 3.92 6.16 -12.29
CA ALA A 153 2.93 7.11 -11.80
C ALA A 153 1.60 7.07 -12.58
N GLN A 154 0.52 6.62 -11.93
CA GLN A 154 -0.85 6.70 -12.42
C GLN A 154 -1.66 7.67 -11.58
N GLU A 155 -2.63 8.38 -12.19
CA GLU A 155 -3.46 9.38 -11.48
C GLU A 155 -4.20 8.75 -10.29
N SER A 156 -4.68 7.53 -10.49
CA SER A 156 -5.41 6.79 -9.47
C SER A 156 -4.58 6.47 -8.22
N ASP A 157 -3.29 6.20 -8.38
CA ASP A 157 -2.39 5.93 -7.26
C ASP A 157 -2.09 7.20 -6.45
N PHE A 158 -2.08 8.41 -7.05
CA PHE A 158 -1.92 9.66 -6.30
C PHE A 158 -3.09 9.89 -5.34
N ILE A 159 -4.31 9.64 -5.81
CA ILE A 159 -5.53 9.74 -5.00
C ILE A 159 -5.45 8.74 -3.84
N LEU A 160 -5.17 7.47 -4.16
CA LEU A 160 -5.12 6.41 -3.15
C LEU A 160 -4.01 6.64 -2.12
N LEU A 161 -2.80 7.05 -2.56
CA LEU A 161 -1.72 7.35 -1.64
C LEU A 161 -2.09 8.52 -0.71
N SER A 162 -2.71 9.57 -1.24
CA SER A 162 -3.12 10.74 -0.43
C SER A 162 -4.15 10.36 0.64
N GLU A 163 -5.12 9.52 0.29
CA GLU A 163 -6.10 8.97 1.25
C GLU A 163 -5.41 8.12 2.33
N LEU A 164 -4.45 7.27 1.95
CA LEU A 164 -3.69 6.43 2.90
C LEU A 164 -2.79 7.27 3.81
N LEU A 165 -2.11 8.28 3.27
CA LEU A 165 -1.28 9.21 4.04
C LEU A 165 -2.12 9.98 5.07
N ALA A 166 -3.31 10.47 4.68
CA ALA A 166 -4.24 11.12 5.59
C ALA A 166 -4.69 10.20 6.73
N LYS A 167 -4.94 8.91 6.44
CA LYS A 167 -5.22 7.89 7.48
C LYS A 167 -3.99 7.66 8.37
N GLY A 168 -2.80 7.55 7.78
CA GLY A 168 -1.55 7.35 8.50
C GLY A 168 -1.23 8.49 9.47
N LEU A 169 -1.45 9.74 9.04
CA LEU A 169 -1.24 10.93 9.86
C LEU A 169 -2.12 10.92 11.12
N LYS A 170 -3.35 10.42 10.99
CA LYS A 170 -4.29 10.30 12.12
C LYS A 170 -3.94 9.14 13.06
N GLN A 171 -3.50 8.00 12.52
CA GLN A 171 -3.37 6.75 13.29
C GLN A 171 -1.97 6.49 13.84
N MET A 172 -0.93 6.94 13.13
CA MET A 172 0.48 6.66 13.43
C MET A 172 1.40 7.85 13.10
N PRO A 173 1.11 9.06 13.61
CA PRO A 173 1.86 10.27 13.27
C PRO A 173 3.35 10.19 13.63
N GLU A 174 3.73 9.39 14.64
CA GLU A 174 5.12 9.23 15.09
C GLU A 174 5.85 8.03 14.46
N ASP A 175 5.19 7.25 13.60
CA ASP A 175 5.83 6.09 12.97
C ASP A 175 6.92 6.54 11.99
N THR A 176 8.14 6.02 12.19
CA THR A 176 9.31 6.43 11.41
C THR A 176 9.16 6.13 9.92
N LEU A 177 8.63 4.95 9.56
CA LEU A 177 8.47 4.58 8.15
C LEU A 177 7.35 5.39 7.49
N PHE A 178 6.24 5.61 8.20
CA PHE A 178 5.18 6.52 7.75
C PHE A 178 5.74 7.91 7.48
N ARG A 179 6.45 8.52 8.44
CA ARG A 179 7.00 9.88 8.27
C ARG A 179 7.98 9.97 7.11
N GLN A 180 8.82 8.95 6.92
CA GLN A 180 9.71 8.87 5.77
C GLN A 180 8.94 8.84 4.45
N MET A 181 7.90 8.00 4.34
CA MET A 181 7.06 7.93 3.13
C MET A 181 6.30 9.22 2.88
N ALA A 182 5.69 9.80 3.91
CA ALA A 182 4.97 11.07 3.80
C ALA A 182 5.91 12.20 3.36
N SER A 183 7.09 12.29 3.98
CA SER A 183 8.11 13.29 3.61
C SER A 183 8.60 13.09 2.18
N GLY A 184 8.88 11.85 1.79
CA GLY A 184 9.31 11.50 0.45
C GLY A 184 8.26 11.80 -0.62
N ALA A 185 6.98 11.53 -0.33
CA ALA A 185 5.85 11.83 -1.21
C ALA A 185 5.68 13.33 -1.42
N CYS A 186 5.60 14.10 -0.33
CA CYS A 186 5.43 15.54 -0.37
C CYS A 186 6.57 16.27 -1.09
N ARG A 187 7.78 15.72 -1.05
CA ARG A 187 8.97 16.31 -1.69
C ARG A 187 9.27 15.75 -3.07
N GLY A 188 8.52 14.75 -3.54
CA GLY A 188 8.80 14.09 -4.82
C GLY A 188 10.18 13.42 -4.89
N GLN A 189 10.71 12.93 -3.75
CA GLN A 189 12.08 12.39 -3.67
C GLN A 189 12.33 11.24 -4.64
N ASN A 190 11.34 10.36 -4.82
CA ASN A 190 11.43 9.19 -5.70
C ASN A 190 10.70 9.38 -7.03
N GLN A 191 9.87 10.41 -7.15
CA GLN A 191 9.09 10.72 -8.35
C GLN A 191 8.68 12.19 -8.31
N PRO A 192 9.26 13.07 -9.17
CA PRO A 192 8.99 14.50 -9.15
C PRO A 192 7.51 14.87 -9.20
N ARG A 193 6.70 14.11 -9.97
CA ARG A 193 5.24 14.34 -10.06
C ARG A 193 4.50 14.22 -8.73
N MET A 194 5.05 13.51 -7.73
CA MET A 194 4.45 13.49 -6.39
C MET A 194 4.50 14.86 -5.71
N ALA A 195 5.58 15.64 -5.89
CA ALA A 195 5.67 17.00 -5.32
C ALA A 195 4.64 17.96 -5.94
N GLU A 196 4.19 17.69 -7.15
CA GLU A 196 3.15 18.48 -7.82
C GLU A 196 1.74 18.07 -7.38
N ARG A 197 1.50 16.76 -7.21
CA ARG A 197 0.15 16.20 -7.04
C ARG A 197 -0.24 15.98 -5.59
N ILE A 198 0.66 15.45 -4.76
CA ILE A 198 0.36 15.09 -3.37
C ILE A 198 -0.03 16.31 -2.52
N PRO A 199 0.67 17.47 -2.61
CA PRO A 199 0.29 18.65 -1.80
C PRO A 199 -1.12 19.18 -2.09
N ALA A 200 -1.67 18.93 -3.27
CA ALA A 200 -3.05 19.31 -3.61
C ALA A 200 -4.11 18.40 -2.94
N MET A 201 -3.73 17.22 -2.45
CA MET A 201 -4.64 16.18 -1.95
C MET A 201 -4.35 15.76 -0.51
N PHE A 202 -3.19 16.12 0.03
CA PHE A 202 -2.72 15.74 1.36
C PHE A 202 -1.96 16.91 2.01
N PRO A 203 -2.18 17.21 3.30
CA PRO A 203 -1.60 18.37 3.98
C PRO A 203 -0.09 18.22 4.23
N CYS A 204 0.71 18.44 3.19
CA CYS A 204 2.17 18.33 3.25
C CYS A 204 2.84 19.33 4.20
N GLU A 205 2.17 20.44 4.51
CA GLU A 205 2.61 21.41 5.51
C GLU A 205 2.69 20.83 6.94
N GLN A 206 1.95 19.75 7.21
CA GLN A 206 1.98 19.05 8.50
C GLN A 206 3.08 17.98 8.57
N VAL A 207 3.81 17.74 7.48
CA VAL A 207 4.83 16.71 7.40
C VAL A 207 6.21 17.32 7.57
N ASN A 208 6.78 17.10 8.75
CA ASN A 208 8.17 17.44 8.99
C ASN A 208 9.10 16.59 8.12
N PRO A 209 10.09 17.20 7.46
CA PRO A 209 11.11 16.49 6.72
C PRO A 209 11.82 15.43 7.56
N VAL A 210 11.87 14.19 7.06
CA VAL A 210 12.67 13.14 7.71
C VAL A 210 13.91 12.87 6.84
N PRO A 211 15.08 13.44 7.19
CA PRO A 211 16.31 13.10 6.50
C PRO A 211 16.68 11.65 6.81
N TRP A 212 17.18 10.92 5.81
CA TRP A 212 17.74 9.60 6.05
C TRP A 212 19.03 9.74 6.86
N ALA A 213 18.99 9.34 8.13
CA ALA A 213 20.14 9.41 9.02
C ALA A 213 21.05 8.18 8.86
N VAL A 214 22.36 8.43 8.92
CA VAL A 214 23.39 7.40 9.02
C VAL A 214 24.25 7.74 10.22
N ASP A 215 24.45 6.76 11.10
CA ASP A 215 25.30 6.93 12.27
C ASP A 215 26.75 7.07 11.81
N LEU A 216 27.34 8.23 12.06
CA LEU A 216 28.72 8.54 11.73
C LEU A 216 29.42 9.11 12.95
N PRO A 217 30.70 8.75 13.17
CA PRO A 217 31.53 9.42 14.16
C PRO A 217 31.52 10.93 13.94
N PRO A 218 31.61 11.73 15.02
CA PRO A 218 31.55 13.19 14.94
C PRO A 218 32.56 13.73 13.92
N MET A 219 32.19 14.83 13.26
CA MET A 219 33.08 15.48 12.30
C MET A 219 34.29 16.10 13.03
N PRO A 220 35.48 16.07 12.42
CA PRO A 220 36.60 16.86 12.91
C PRO A 220 36.20 18.35 13.05
N PRO A 221 36.62 19.02 14.13
CA PRO A 221 36.41 20.46 14.28
C PRO A 221 36.94 21.23 13.06
N GLY A 222 36.15 22.19 12.56
CA GLY A 222 36.53 23.03 11.42
C GLY A 222 36.32 22.40 10.04
N ALA A 223 35.75 21.20 9.94
CA ALA A 223 35.40 20.61 8.64
C ALA A 223 34.41 21.50 7.87
N PRO A 224 34.67 21.83 6.60
CA PRO A 224 33.78 22.66 5.81
C PRO A 224 32.47 21.92 5.48
N ALA A 225 31.37 22.67 5.33
CA ALA A 225 30.03 22.10 5.14
C ALA A 225 29.92 21.14 3.94
N TRP A 226 30.65 21.39 2.85
CA TRP A 226 30.66 20.51 1.68
C TRP A 226 31.28 19.13 2.00
N ALA A 227 32.32 19.08 2.84
CA ALA A 227 32.97 17.84 3.24
C ALA A 227 32.08 17.02 4.17
N VAL A 228 31.35 17.70 5.07
CA VAL A 228 30.30 17.09 5.91
C VAL A 228 29.22 16.46 5.02
N ALA A 229 28.72 17.20 4.03
CA ALA A 229 27.68 16.72 3.11
C ALA A 229 28.16 15.53 2.27
N GLN A 230 29.39 15.59 1.72
CA GLN A 230 29.98 14.50 0.95
C GLN A 230 30.17 13.23 1.78
N ARG A 231 30.68 13.35 3.01
CA ARG A 231 30.82 12.21 3.93
C ARG A 231 29.47 11.56 4.24
N MET A 232 28.45 12.37 4.53
CA MET A 232 27.09 11.88 4.77
C MET A 232 26.50 11.17 3.54
N LEU A 233 26.71 11.73 2.34
CA LEU A 233 26.27 11.08 1.09
C LEU A 233 26.99 9.75 0.86
N SER A 234 28.32 9.71 1.05
CA SER A 234 29.10 8.48 0.91
C SER A 234 28.63 7.39 1.86
N ALA A 235 28.36 7.74 3.12
CA ALA A 235 27.88 6.79 4.12
C ALA A 235 26.47 6.27 3.80
N ARG A 236 25.60 7.12 3.24
CA ARG A 236 24.28 6.70 2.73
C ARG A 236 24.42 5.73 1.57
N LEU A 237 25.28 6.04 0.61
CA LEU A 237 25.55 5.16 -0.54
C LEU A 237 26.10 3.81 -0.07
N GLU A 238 27.06 3.80 0.85
CA GLU A 238 27.60 2.58 1.43
C GLU A 238 26.50 1.75 2.12
N LYS A 239 25.70 2.36 2.99
CA LYS A 239 24.59 1.68 3.68
C LYS A 239 23.56 1.10 2.70
N LEU A 240 23.26 1.83 1.61
CA LEU A 240 22.38 1.34 0.56
C LEU A 240 23.01 0.13 -0.15
N THR A 241 24.26 0.25 -0.59
CA THR A 241 24.98 -0.81 -1.30
C THR A 241 25.13 -2.07 -0.44
N THR A 242 25.53 -1.93 0.83
CA THR A 242 25.60 -3.06 1.78
C THR A 242 24.25 -3.75 1.91
N TRP A 243 23.17 -3.00 2.06
CA TRP A 243 21.83 -3.61 2.10
C TRP A 243 21.49 -4.36 0.80
N TRP A 244 21.82 -3.79 -0.36
CA TRP A 244 21.59 -4.47 -1.64
C TRP A 244 22.41 -5.75 -1.79
N VAL A 245 23.66 -5.75 -1.34
CA VAL A 245 24.49 -6.95 -1.31
C VAL A 245 23.87 -7.99 -0.38
N GLU A 246 23.59 -7.62 0.88
CA GLU A 246 23.07 -8.56 1.89
C GLU A 246 21.67 -9.09 1.60
N LYS A 247 20.81 -8.30 0.95
CA LYS A 247 19.38 -8.62 0.77
C LYS A 247 18.99 -8.95 -0.65
N ARG A 248 19.80 -8.62 -1.65
CA ARG A 248 19.45 -8.74 -3.07
C ARG A 248 20.55 -9.35 -3.95
N GLN A 249 21.70 -9.70 -3.40
CA GLN A 249 22.68 -10.51 -4.13
C GLN A 249 22.23 -11.98 -4.12
N ARG A 250 22.29 -12.65 -5.28
CA ARG A 250 22.11 -14.10 -5.37
C ARG A 250 23.43 -14.82 -5.06
N GLU A 251 23.36 -16.13 -4.84
CA GLU A 251 24.55 -16.96 -4.58
C GLU A 251 25.59 -16.90 -5.71
N ASN A 252 25.17 -16.64 -6.96
CA ASN A 252 26.06 -16.47 -8.11
C ASN A 252 26.71 -15.06 -8.18
N GLY A 253 26.47 -14.19 -7.19
CA GLY A 253 27.06 -12.86 -7.11
C GLY A 253 26.29 -11.75 -7.85
N GLU A 254 25.24 -12.08 -8.61
CA GLU A 254 24.45 -11.09 -9.34
C GLU A 254 23.68 -10.16 -8.40
N LEU A 255 23.80 -8.85 -8.66
CA LEU A 255 23.03 -7.81 -7.98
C LEU A 255 21.73 -7.56 -8.75
N GLY A 256 20.59 -7.63 -8.06
CA GLY A 256 19.28 -7.27 -8.62
C GLY A 256 18.38 -8.46 -8.98
N GLY A 257 18.85 -9.69 -8.84
CA GLY A 257 18.00 -10.88 -8.98
C GLY A 257 17.85 -11.45 -10.40
N GLY A 258 18.90 -11.38 -11.22
CA GLY A 258 18.93 -12.08 -12.52
C GLY A 258 18.08 -11.42 -13.62
N TRP A 259 18.21 -10.10 -13.79
CA TRP A 259 17.64 -9.37 -14.94
C TRP A 259 18.47 -9.53 -16.23
N GLY A 260 19.46 -10.43 -16.23
CA GLY A 260 20.24 -10.83 -17.39
C GLY A 260 19.58 -11.95 -18.18
#